data_AF-A0A2P2JXG1-F1
#
_entry.id   AF-A0A2P2JXG1-F1
#
_cell.length_a   1.000
_cell.length_b   1.000
_cell.length_c   1.000
_cell.angle_alpha   90.00
_cell.angle_beta   90.00
_cell.angle_gamma   90.00
#
_symmetry.space_group_name_H-M   'P 1'
#
loop_
_entity.id
_entity.type
_entity.pdbx_description
1 polymer ?
#
loop_
_entity_poly.entity_id
_entity_poly.type
_entity_poly.pdbx_seq_one_letter_code
_entity_poly.pdbx_strand_id
1 'polypeptide(L)'
;MGVCLWFFSFFFFLSTATSAETPREIAQTDVSSEARGVQLNARDNQRVVIDNGIVQVTLSRPDGDVTGIKYKGIDNVLETLNKDNNRGYWDVVWNTPGDPIIFDKLPATNFRIISAVEDQVEVSFSKTWNFSVGKAVVPLNVDKRYIMRRGSSGVYLYTILERLKGWPDVDMDQIRVVFKLQKNKYTFRTKIKKSNFISS
;
A
#
# COMPACT_ATOMS: atom_id res chain seq x y z
N MET A 1 26.48 66.17 -1.98
CA MET A 1 26.39 65.06 -1.01
C MET A 1 26.23 63.78 -1.80
N GLY A 2 27.29 62.98 -1.88
CA GLY A 2 27.29 61.72 -2.65
C GLY A 2 26.74 60.58 -1.81
N VAL A 3 26.00 59.67 -2.44
CA VAL A 3 25.70 58.35 -1.88
C VAL A 3 26.15 57.32 -2.90
N CYS A 4 27.07 56.50 -2.43
CA CYS A 4 27.75 55.42 -3.13
C CYS A 4 26.79 54.23 -3.25
N LEU A 5 26.48 53.79 -4.47
CA LEU A 5 25.72 52.55 -4.72
C LEU A 5 26.72 51.40 -4.86
N TRP A 6 26.87 50.61 -3.80
CA TRP A 6 27.63 49.37 -3.84
C TRP A 6 26.74 48.25 -4.39
N PHE A 7 27.04 47.81 -5.61
CA PHE A 7 26.51 46.57 -6.18
C PHE A 7 27.22 45.38 -5.52
N PHE A 8 26.57 44.70 -4.58
CA PHE A 8 27.00 43.38 -4.13
C PHE A 8 26.34 42.31 -4.99
N SER A 9 27.06 41.84 -6.01
CA SER A 9 26.72 40.63 -6.76
C SER A 9 27.16 39.41 -5.95
N PHE A 10 26.23 38.75 -5.28
CA PHE A 10 26.50 37.49 -4.59
C PHE A 10 26.51 36.34 -5.62
N PHE A 11 27.70 35.98 -6.11
CA PHE A 11 27.90 34.74 -6.84
C PHE A 11 27.93 33.57 -5.84
N PHE A 12 26.80 32.89 -5.66
CA PHE A 12 26.79 31.58 -5.01
C PHE A 12 27.39 30.56 -5.98
N PHE A 13 28.66 30.22 -5.79
CA PHE A 13 29.23 28.99 -6.33
C PHE A 13 28.66 27.80 -5.55
N LEU A 14 27.73 27.07 -6.16
CA LEU A 14 27.32 25.77 -5.65
C LEU A 14 28.38 24.75 -6.08
N SER A 15 29.31 24.43 -5.19
CA SER A 15 30.24 23.31 -5.36
C SER A 15 29.48 22.00 -5.22
N THR A 16 29.12 21.37 -6.34
CA THR A 16 28.65 19.98 -6.33
C THR A 16 29.84 19.07 -6.05
N ALA A 17 29.94 18.57 -4.82
CA ALA A 17 30.79 17.43 -4.52
C ALA A 17 30.17 16.18 -5.19
N THR A 18 30.61 15.89 -6.42
CA THR A 18 30.34 14.59 -7.05
C THR A 18 31.16 13.55 -6.29
N SER A 19 30.48 12.79 -5.42
CA SER A 19 30.97 11.46 -5.07
C SER A 19 30.72 10.58 -6.28
N ALA A 20 31.78 10.20 -6.99
CA ALA A 20 31.68 9.22 -8.07
C ALA A 20 31.32 7.86 -7.43
N GLU A 21 30.03 7.56 -7.35
CA GLU A 21 29.60 6.18 -7.15
C GLU A 21 29.94 5.41 -8.44
N THR A 22 30.84 4.45 -8.31
CA THR A 22 31.08 3.45 -9.34
C THR A 22 29.75 2.83 -9.74
N PRO A 23 29.38 2.80 -11.04
CA PRO A 23 28.19 2.11 -11.46
C PRO A 23 28.33 0.66 -11.04
N ARG A 24 27.46 0.19 -10.13
CA ARG A 24 27.29 -1.24 -9.94
C ARG A 24 26.74 -1.76 -11.25
N GLU A 25 27.59 -2.43 -12.01
CA GLU A 25 27.21 -3.30 -13.10
C GLU A 25 26.24 -4.34 -12.51
N ILE A 26 24.94 -4.06 -12.61
CA ILE A 26 23.94 -5.10 -12.50
C ILE A 26 24.22 -5.93 -13.74
N ALA A 27 24.85 -7.09 -13.53
CA ALA A 27 24.92 -8.12 -14.55
C ALA A 27 23.49 -8.23 -15.13
N GLN A 28 23.34 -7.76 -16.36
CA GLN A 28 22.17 -8.07 -17.16
C GLN A 28 22.25 -9.57 -17.36
N THR A 29 21.65 -10.32 -16.44
CA THR A 29 21.26 -11.68 -16.74
C THR A 29 20.32 -11.51 -17.91
N ASP A 30 20.81 -11.86 -19.08
CA ASP A 30 20.09 -11.95 -20.33
C ASP A 30 19.00 -13.01 -20.15
N VAL A 31 17.94 -12.63 -19.44
CA VAL A 31 16.71 -13.41 -19.34
C VAL A 31 15.84 -12.88 -20.48
N SER A 32 16.21 -13.31 -21.68
CA SER A 32 15.33 -13.41 -22.84
C SER A 32 14.24 -14.47 -22.61
N SER A 33 13.72 -14.60 -21.38
CA SER A 33 12.36 -15.09 -21.21
C SER A 33 11.49 -13.89 -21.53
N GLU A 34 10.66 -14.00 -22.57
CA GLU A 34 9.59 -13.04 -22.77
C GLU A 34 8.84 -12.93 -21.44
N ALA A 35 9.05 -11.84 -20.71
CA ALA A 35 8.53 -11.71 -19.36
C ALA A 35 7.03 -11.92 -19.45
N ARG A 36 6.52 -13.00 -18.85
CA ARG A 36 5.11 -13.37 -18.96
C ARG A 36 4.25 -12.18 -18.56
N GLY A 37 3.27 -11.83 -19.40
CA GLY A 37 2.30 -10.78 -19.07
C GLY A 37 1.58 -11.05 -17.75
N VAL A 38 1.13 -10.00 -17.08
CA VAL A 38 0.45 -10.11 -15.78
C VAL A 38 -0.84 -10.91 -15.94
N GLN A 39 -0.98 -11.94 -15.13
CA GLN A 39 -2.13 -12.85 -15.09
C GLN A 39 -3.04 -12.45 -13.94
N LEU A 40 -4.34 -12.39 -14.21
CA LEU A 40 -5.38 -12.14 -13.22
C LEU A 40 -6.34 -13.33 -13.17
N ASN A 41 -6.50 -13.94 -12.00
CA ASN A 41 -7.54 -14.92 -11.73
C ASN A 41 -8.51 -14.37 -10.67
N ALA A 42 -9.71 -14.02 -11.12
CA ALA A 42 -10.81 -13.55 -10.29
C ALA A 42 -12.09 -14.41 -10.44
N ARG A 43 -11.93 -15.69 -10.84
CA ARG A 43 -13.07 -16.61 -11.00
C ARG A 43 -13.61 -17.12 -9.68
N ASP A 44 -12.75 -17.22 -8.66
CA ASP A 44 -13.15 -17.57 -7.30
C ASP A 44 -13.83 -16.35 -6.65
N ASN A 45 -14.97 -16.60 -6.01
CA ASN A 45 -15.72 -15.55 -5.30
C ASN A 45 -15.12 -15.24 -3.93
N GLN A 46 -14.19 -16.07 -3.43
CA GLN A 46 -13.53 -15.88 -2.13
C GLN A 46 -12.13 -15.25 -2.25
N ARG A 47 -11.51 -15.29 -3.44
CA ARG A 47 -10.16 -14.75 -3.64
C ARG A 47 -9.89 -14.23 -5.04
N VAL A 48 -8.90 -13.35 -5.14
CA VAL A 48 -8.36 -12.82 -6.40
C VAL A 48 -6.85 -13.06 -6.38
N VAL A 49 -6.31 -13.60 -7.47
CA VAL A 49 -4.87 -13.87 -7.62
C VAL A 49 -4.31 -13.05 -8.77
N ILE A 50 -3.22 -12.34 -8.52
CA ILE A 50 -2.48 -11.57 -9.53
C ILE A 50 -1.05 -12.09 -9.56
N ASP A 51 -0.55 -12.46 -10.74
CA ASP A 51 0.75 -13.10 -10.92
C ASP A 51 1.47 -12.53 -12.15
N ASN A 52 2.69 -12.04 -11.99
CA ASN A 52 3.52 -11.55 -13.10
C ASN A 52 4.72 -12.46 -13.41
N GLY A 53 4.74 -13.68 -12.86
CA GLY A 53 5.84 -14.63 -12.98
C GLY A 53 7.01 -14.40 -12.02
N ILE A 54 7.07 -13.24 -11.34
CA ILE A 54 8.10 -12.90 -10.35
C ILE A 54 7.51 -12.94 -8.94
N VAL A 55 6.37 -12.28 -8.77
CA VAL A 55 5.59 -12.24 -7.54
C VAL A 55 4.14 -12.59 -7.84
N GLN A 56 3.53 -13.35 -6.95
CA GLN A 56 2.10 -13.64 -7.00
C GLN A 56 1.45 -13.19 -5.69
N VAL A 57 0.37 -12.43 -5.79
CA VAL A 57 -0.42 -11.94 -4.65
C VAL A 57 -1.78 -12.59 -4.65
N THR A 58 -2.21 -13.08 -3.49
CA THR A 58 -3.57 -13.54 -3.24
C THR A 58 -4.28 -12.54 -2.33
N LEU A 59 -5.46 -12.09 -2.76
CA LEU A 59 -6.30 -11.13 -2.06
C LEU A 59 -7.63 -11.80 -1.69
N SER A 60 -8.16 -11.55 -0.49
CA SER A 60 -9.51 -11.99 -0.14
C SER A 60 -10.57 -11.16 -0.87
N ARG A 61 -11.71 -11.78 -1.19
CA ARG A 61 -12.81 -11.15 -1.90
C ARG A 61 -14.12 -11.30 -1.11
N PRO A 62 -14.87 -10.21 -0.86
CA PRO A 62 -14.60 -8.83 -1.26
C PRO A 62 -13.72 -8.02 -0.29
N ASP A 63 -13.26 -8.59 0.82
CA ASP A 63 -12.67 -7.80 1.92
C ASP A 63 -11.39 -7.03 1.55
N GLY A 64 -10.60 -7.56 0.60
CA GLY A 64 -9.39 -6.94 0.09
C GLY A 64 -8.18 -7.04 1.01
N ASP A 65 -8.11 -8.07 1.85
CA ASP A 65 -6.92 -8.41 2.64
C ASP A 65 -5.92 -9.20 1.81
N VAL A 66 -4.62 -9.02 2.06
CA VAL A 66 -3.56 -9.79 1.42
C VAL A 66 -3.35 -11.09 2.18
N THR A 67 -3.84 -12.19 1.62
CA THR A 67 -3.83 -13.51 2.29
C THR A 67 -2.60 -14.35 1.92
N GLY A 68 -1.92 -14.00 0.82
CA GLY A 68 -0.65 -14.61 0.46
C GLY A 68 0.19 -13.79 -0.51
N ILE A 69 1.50 -13.91 -0.37
CA ILE A 69 2.48 -13.38 -1.32
C ILE A 69 3.51 -14.49 -1.59
N LYS A 70 3.58 -14.97 -2.82
CA LYS A 70 4.57 -15.94 -3.30
C LYS A 70 5.68 -15.20 -4.01
N TYR A 71 6.93 -15.49 -3.66
CA TYR A 71 8.10 -14.80 -4.20
C TYR A 71 9.35 -15.67 -4.13
N LYS A 72 10.14 -15.74 -5.21
CA LYS A 72 11.44 -16.46 -5.27
C LYS A 72 11.44 -17.85 -4.64
N GLY A 73 10.48 -18.70 -5.02
CA GLY A 73 10.35 -20.07 -4.49
C GLY A 73 9.78 -20.19 -3.08
N ILE A 74 9.47 -19.07 -2.41
CA ILE A 74 8.76 -19.06 -1.13
C ILE A 74 7.27 -19.08 -1.41
N ASP A 75 6.59 -20.17 -1.02
CA ASP A 75 5.15 -20.37 -1.29
C ASP A 75 4.26 -19.27 -0.70
N ASN A 76 4.52 -18.86 0.54
CA ASN A 76 3.90 -17.70 1.13
C ASN A 76 4.88 -17.04 2.10
N VAL A 77 5.14 -15.74 1.93
CA VAL A 77 6.00 -14.98 2.86
C VAL A 77 5.24 -14.58 4.13
N LEU A 78 3.90 -14.57 4.08
CA LEU A 78 3.05 -14.20 5.20
C LEU A 78 2.87 -15.36 6.18
N GLU A 79 2.64 -15.03 7.45
CA GLU A 79 2.45 -15.97 8.56
C GLU A 79 1.23 -16.85 8.33
N THR A 80 1.45 -18.09 7.88
CA THR A 80 0.37 -19.02 7.49
C THR A 80 -0.39 -19.58 8.67
N LEU A 81 0.18 -19.52 9.88
CA LEU A 81 -0.52 -19.91 11.12
C LEU A 81 -1.60 -18.89 11.52
N ASN A 82 -1.55 -17.67 11.00
CA ASN A 82 -2.61 -16.70 11.20
C ASN A 82 -3.80 -16.98 10.27
N LYS A 83 -5.01 -16.63 10.73
CA LYS A 83 -6.19 -16.48 9.88
C LYS A 83 -5.90 -15.50 8.73
N ASP A 84 -6.53 -15.71 7.59
CA ASP A 84 -6.33 -14.93 6.36
C ASP A 84 -6.45 -13.42 6.58
N ASN A 85 -7.48 -12.96 7.30
CA ASN A 85 -7.71 -11.55 7.65
C ASN A 85 -6.74 -10.97 8.71
N ASN A 86 -5.71 -11.74 9.07
CA ASN A 86 -4.69 -11.39 10.05
C ASN A 86 -3.28 -11.66 9.51
N ARG A 87 -3.11 -11.65 8.18
CA ARG A 87 -1.83 -11.81 7.50
C ARG A 87 -1.35 -10.48 6.94
N GLY A 88 -1.98 -10.00 5.87
CA GLY A 88 -1.79 -8.69 5.30
C GLY A 88 -3.10 -7.91 5.28
N TYR A 89 -3.19 -6.76 5.96
CA TYR A 89 -4.44 -6.02 6.07
C TYR A 89 -4.20 -4.52 6.22
N TRP A 90 -5.24 -3.75 5.92
CA TRP A 90 -5.32 -2.33 6.27
C TRP A 90 -6.08 -2.19 7.58
N ASP A 91 -5.73 -1.20 8.39
CA ASP A 91 -6.60 -0.78 9.48
C ASP A 91 -6.44 0.72 9.77
N VAL A 92 -7.41 1.23 10.53
CA VAL A 92 -7.38 2.56 11.10
C VAL A 92 -7.56 2.48 12.61
N VAL A 93 -6.92 3.42 13.29
CA VAL A 93 -7.11 3.71 14.72
C VAL A 93 -7.81 5.06 14.78
N TRP A 94 -9.02 5.09 15.31
CA TRP A 94 -9.89 6.26 15.22
C TRP A 94 -10.93 6.30 16.34
N ASN A 95 -11.57 7.45 16.52
CA ASN A 95 -12.75 7.63 17.37
C ASN A 95 -13.63 8.77 16.85
N THR A 96 -14.88 8.81 17.34
CA THR A 96 -15.65 10.05 17.37
C THR A 96 -15.01 10.98 18.42
N PRO A 97 -14.94 12.30 18.21
CA PRO A 97 -14.46 13.21 19.24
C PRO A 97 -15.20 13.01 20.57
N GLY A 98 -14.43 12.74 21.64
CA GLY A 98 -14.96 12.46 22.98
C GLY A 98 -15.28 10.98 23.28
N ASP A 99 -15.28 10.11 22.28
CA ASP A 99 -15.44 8.65 22.44
C ASP A 99 -14.07 7.94 22.59
N PRO A 100 -14.03 6.71 23.14
CA PRO A 100 -12.82 5.90 23.17
C PRO A 100 -12.29 5.52 21.78
N ILE A 101 -10.96 5.43 21.66
CA ILE A 101 -10.26 4.94 20.46
C ILE A 101 -10.63 3.48 20.15
N ILE A 102 -10.93 3.20 18.89
CA ILE A 102 -11.24 1.88 18.36
C ILE A 102 -10.48 1.57 17.06
N PHE A 103 -10.53 0.31 16.64
CA PHE A 103 -9.88 -0.20 15.43
C PHE A 103 -10.92 -0.60 14.38
N ASP A 104 -10.73 -0.19 13.13
CA ASP A 104 -11.50 -0.70 11.99
C ASP A 104 -10.53 -1.26 10.93
N LYS A 105 -10.68 -2.54 10.56
CA LYS A 105 -9.88 -3.21 9.52
C LYS A 105 -10.28 -2.87 8.09
N LEU A 106 -11.25 -1.98 7.94
CA LEU A 106 -11.77 -1.53 6.66
C LEU A 106 -12.16 -2.68 5.73
N PRO A 107 -12.88 -3.73 6.17
CA PRO A 107 -13.27 -4.81 5.27
C PRO A 107 -14.13 -4.23 4.14
N ALA A 108 -13.71 -4.44 2.90
CA ALA A 108 -14.47 -3.99 1.74
C ALA A 108 -15.67 -4.92 1.48
N THR A 109 -16.66 -4.40 0.75
CA THR A 109 -17.90 -5.14 0.42
C THR A 109 -18.09 -5.31 -1.09
N ASN A 110 -17.26 -4.64 -1.90
CA ASN A 110 -17.31 -4.70 -3.35
C ASN A 110 -15.90 -4.95 -3.92
N PHE A 111 -15.83 -5.71 -5.01
CA PHE A 111 -14.61 -5.96 -5.76
C PHE A 111 -14.81 -5.58 -7.22
N ARG A 112 -13.82 -4.88 -7.80
CA ARG A 112 -13.81 -4.50 -9.22
C ARG A 112 -12.43 -4.71 -9.83
N ILE A 113 -12.42 -5.10 -11.10
CA ILE A 113 -11.24 -5.03 -11.96
C ILE A 113 -11.25 -3.64 -12.60
N ILE A 114 -10.18 -2.88 -12.40
CA ILE A 114 -10.05 -1.51 -12.91
C ILE A 114 -9.37 -1.53 -14.26
N SER A 115 -8.28 -2.30 -14.36
CA SER A 115 -7.57 -2.58 -15.61
C SER A 115 -6.97 -3.97 -15.55
N ALA A 116 -6.99 -4.69 -16.66
CA ALA A 116 -6.31 -5.97 -16.81
C ALA A 116 -5.74 -6.06 -18.22
N VAL A 117 -4.53 -5.52 -18.39
CA VAL A 117 -3.77 -5.55 -19.64
C VAL A 117 -2.45 -6.28 -19.42
N GLU A 118 -1.77 -6.64 -20.51
CA GLU A 118 -0.56 -7.48 -20.46
C GLU A 118 0.52 -6.94 -19.50
N ASP A 119 0.76 -5.63 -19.51
CA ASP A 119 1.82 -5.03 -18.70
C ASP A 119 1.39 -4.65 -17.28
N GLN A 120 0.08 -4.60 -17.00
CA GLN A 120 -0.43 -4.16 -15.72
C GLN A 120 -1.84 -4.67 -15.41
N VAL A 121 -2.03 -5.13 -14.18
CA VAL A 121 -3.34 -5.35 -13.57
C VAL A 121 -3.55 -4.38 -12.42
N GLU A 122 -4.73 -3.76 -12.36
CA GLU A 122 -5.22 -2.99 -11.22
C GLU A 122 -6.59 -3.52 -10.79
N VAL A 123 -6.74 -3.74 -9.47
CA VAL A 123 -7.99 -4.14 -8.85
C VAL A 123 -8.36 -3.24 -7.69
N SER A 124 -9.66 -3.15 -7.42
CA SER A 124 -10.27 -2.31 -6.40
C SER A 124 -11.11 -3.16 -5.44
N PHE A 125 -11.00 -2.86 -4.16
CA PHE A 125 -11.84 -3.40 -3.10
C PHE A 125 -12.40 -2.23 -2.29
N SER A 126 -13.70 -2.00 -2.41
CA SER A 126 -14.34 -0.80 -1.84
C SER A 126 -15.46 -1.11 -0.87
N LYS A 127 -15.68 -0.20 0.09
CA LYS A 127 -16.91 -0.11 0.89
C LYS A 127 -17.43 1.32 0.90
N THR A 128 -18.75 1.46 0.98
CA THR A 128 -19.39 2.74 1.27
C THR A 128 -19.89 2.77 2.71
N TRP A 129 -19.87 3.93 3.34
CA TRP A 129 -20.44 4.13 4.66
C TRP A 129 -21.83 4.78 4.59
N ASN A 130 -22.69 4.51 5.57
CA ASN A 130 -23.99 5.16 5.74
C ASN A 130 -24.40 5.21 7.21
N PHE A 131 -25.46 5.93 7.57
CA PHE A 131 -25.87 6.07 8.98
C PHE A 131 -26.39 4.78 9.65
N SER A 132 -26.65 3.72 8.89
CA SER A 132 -27.12 2.43 9.44
C SER A 132 -25.98 1.52 9.87
N VAL A 133 -24.74 1.75 9.43
CA VAL A 133 -23.58 1.00 9.93
C VAL A 133 -23.25 1.46 11.36
N GLY A 134 -23.06 0.49 12.26
CA GLY A 134 -22.87 0.75 13.68
C GLY A 134 -21.62 1.57 14.00
N LYS A 135 -21.54 2.07 15.24
CA LYS A 135 -20.48 2.97 15.73
C LYS A 135 -19.05 2.41 15.67
N ALA A 136 -18.88 1.11 15.43
CA ALA A 136 -17.57 0.46 15.34
C ALA A 136 -16.91 0.61 13.95
N VAL A 137 -17.60 1.20 12.97
CA VAL A 137 -17.11 1.35 11.59
C VAL A 137 -16.82 2.82 11.31
N VAL A 138 -15.63 3.10 10.78
CA VAL A 138 -15.22 4.49 10.51
C VAL A 138 -16.16 5.12 9.47
N PRO A 139 -16.64 6.37 9.68
CA PRO A 139 -17.43 7.15 8.73
C PRO A 139 -16.69 7.55 7.44
N LEU A 140 -16.20 6.57 6.69
CA LEU A 140 -15.43 6.77 5.45
C LEU A 140 -15.89 5.80 4.37
N ASN A 141 -16.03 6.32 3.15
CA ASN A 141 -15.89 5.50 1.95
C ASN A 141 -14.44 5.06 1.84
N VAL A 142 -14.23 3.81 1.45
CA VAL A 142 -12.90 3.22 1.31
C VAL A 142 -12.79 2.56 -0.05
N ASP A 143 -11.67 2.77 -0.73
CA ASP A 143 -11.30 2.03 -1.93
C ASP A 143 -9.82 1.63 -1.87
N LYS A 144 -9.56 0.34 -1.59
CA LYS A 144 -8.23 -0.27 -1.57
C LYS A 144 -7.84 -0.67 -2.98
N ARG A 145 -6.66 -0.26 -3.44
CA ARG A 145 -6.16 -0.49 -4.79
C ARG A 145 -4.88 -1.30 -4.77
N TYR A 146 -4.82 -2.32 -5.61
CA TYR A 146 -3.65 -3.16 -5.79
C TYR A 146 -3.27 -3.18 -7.26
N ILE A 147 -2.01 -2.85 -7.55
CA ILE A 147 -1.45 -2.80 -8.89
C ILE A 147 -0.24 -3.73 -8.97
N MET A 148 -0.22 -4.59 -9.98
CA MET A 148 0.92 -5.41 -10.32
C MET A 148 1.35 -5.10 -11.76
N ARG A 149 2.66 -4.93 -11.97
CA ARG A 149 3.26 -4.62 -13.27
C ARG A 149 4.13 -5.76 -13.73
N ARG A 150 4.17 -6.01 -15.03
CA ARG A 150 5.08 -6.96 -15.67
C ARG A 150 6.53 -6.58 -15.38
N GLY A 151 7.38 -7.58 -15.15
CA GLY A 151 8.82 -7.38 -14.91
C GLY A 151 9.18 -6.75 -13.55
N SER A 152 8.21 -6.35 -12.72
CA SER A 152 8.46 -5.79 -11.39
C SER A 152 8.43 -6.87 -10.30
N SER A 153 9.34 -6.80 -9.35
CA SER A 153 9.30 -7.63 -8.13
C SER A 153 8.43 -7.02 -7.02
N GLY A 154 7.88 -5.83 -7.25
CA GLY A 154 7.04 -5.10 -6.30
C GLY A 154 5.55 -5.16 -6.62
N VAL A 155 4.75 -4.98 -5.58
CA VAL A 155 3.29 -4.80 -5.66
C VAL A 155 3.01 -3.39 -5.17
N TYR A 156 2.31 -2.60 -5.96
CA TYR A 156 1.91 -1.26 -5.56
C TYR A 156 0.53 -1.32 -4.94
N LEU A 157 0.35 -0.58 -3.85
CA LEU A 157 -0.90 -0.51 -3.14
C LEU A 157 -1.14 0.90 -2.64
N TYR A 158 -2.38 1.34 -2.71
CA TYR A 158 -2.82 2.59 -2.13
C TYR A 158 -4.28 2.44 -1.70
N THR A 159 -4.75 3.37 -0.87
CA THR A 159 -6.12 3.40 -0.38
C THR A 159 -6.65 4.80 -0.53
N ILE A 160 -7.87 4.94 -1.04
CA ILE A 160 -8.63 6.18 -1.08
C ILE A 160 -9.59 6.16 0.11
N LEU A 161 -9.50 7.18 0.96
CA LEU A 161 -10.40 7.39 2.09
C LEU A 161 -11.15 8.70 1.84
N GLU A 162 -12.48 8.61 1.75
CA GLU A 162 -13.32 9.78 1.47
C GLU A 162 -14.37 9.92 2.58
N ARG A 163 -14.47 11.15 3.12
CA ARG A 163 -15.52 11.56 4.04
C ARG A 163 -16.43 12.54 3.34
N LEU A 164 -17.74 12.24 3.28
CA LEU A 164 -18.70 13.17 2.72
C LEU A 164 -19.14 14.23 3.74
N LYS A 165 -19.50 15.41 3.25
CA LYS A 165 -20.02 16.50 4.09
C LYS A 165 -21.29 16.06 4.82
N GLY A 166 -21.37 16.37 6.12
CA GLY A 166 -22.51 16.02 6.97
C GLY A 166 -22.44 14.64 7.62
N TRP A 167 -21.38 13.87 7.35
CA TRP A 167 -21.11 12.63 8.10
C TRP A 167 -20.57 12.95 9.49
N PRO A 168 -20.56 11.97 10.43
CA PRO A 168 -19.96 12.15 11.75
C PRO A 168 -18.47 12.49 11.64
N ASP A 169 -17.99 13.30 12.58
CA ASP A 169 -16.57 13.66 12.67
C ASP A 169 -15.73 12.46 13.12
N VAL A 170 -14.47 12.47 12.70
CA VAL A 170 -13.52 11.37 12.87
C VAL A 170 -12.20 11.96 13.32
N ASP A 171 -11.77 11.57 14.52
CA ASP A 171 -10.38 11.76 14.96
C ASP A 171 -9.59 10.55 14.48
N MET A 172 -8.62 10.78 13.59
CA MET A 172 -7.81 9.74 12.96
C MET A 172 -6.40 9.71 13.55
N ASP A 173 -6.12 8.73 14.39
CA ASP A 173 -4.81 8.58 15.02
C ASP A 173 -3.80 7.91 14.08
N GLN A 174 -4.21 6.83 13.41
CA GLN A 174 -3.33 6.03 12.57
C GLN A 174 -4.08 5.43 11.39
N ILE A 175 -3.42 5.40 10.24
CA ILE A 175 -3.79 4.59 9.08
C ILE A 175 -2.62 3.65 8.83
N ARG A 176 -2.86 2.35 8.77
CA ARG A 176 -1.80 1.35 8.63
C ARG A 176 -2.09 0.36 7.53
N VAL A 177 -1.02 -0.09 6.90
CA VAL A 177 -0.97 -1.37 6.21
C VAL A 177 0.01 -2.27 6.95
N VAL A 178 -0.43 -3.47 7.28
CA VAL A 178 0.31 -4.42 8.11
C VAL A 178 0.52 -5.70 7.34
N PHE A 179 1.76 -6.18 7.28
CA PHE A 179 2.12 -7.50 6.75
C PHE A 179 2.83 -8.31 7.83
N LYS A 180 2.21 -9.40 8.27
CA LYS A 180 2.77 -10.32 9.25
C LYS A 180 3.51 -11.42 8.50
N LEU A 181 4.83 -11.39 8.54
CA LEU A 181 5.71 -12.36 7.88
C LEU A 181 5.86 -13.63 8.72
N GLN A 182 6.21 -14.74 8.06
CA GLN A 182 6.48 -16.01 8.74
C GLN A 182 7.62 -15.87 9.77
N LYS A 183 7.29 -16.06 11.05
CA LYS A 183 8.26 -15.86 12.15
C LYS A 183 9.46 -16.80 12.07
N ASN A 184 9.26 -18.01 11.55
CA ASN A 184 10.30 -19.04 11.44
C ASN A 184 11.30 -18.79 10.29
N LYS A 185 10.95 -17.94 9.32
CA LYS A 185 11.83 -17.60 8.18
C LYS A 185 12.47 -16.23 8.32
N TYR A 186 11.83 -15.33 9.06
CA TYR A 186 12.26 -13.94 9.15
C TYR A 186 12.39 -13.52 10.62
N THR A 187 13.62 -13.34 11.09
CA THR A 187 13.88 -12.74 12.40
C THR A 187 13.93 -11.23 12.25
N PHE A 188 12.82 -10.54 12.52
CA PHE A 188 12.79 -9.07 12.58
C PHE A 188 12.87 -8.56 14.03
N ARG A 189 13.81 -7.63 14.28
CA ARG A 189 13.74 -6.70 15.40
C ARG A 189 12.95 -5.47 14.94
N THR A 190 11.74 -5.30 15.45
CA THR A 190 10.82 -4.22 15.05
C THR A 190 11.43 -2.84 15.38
N LYS A 191 11.52 -1.95 14.39
CA LYS A 191 11.59 -0.49 14.62
C LYS A 191 10.31 0.12 14.09
N ILE A 192 9.45 0.58 14.99
CA ILE A 192 8.18 1.26 14.63
C ILE A 192 8.51 2.73 14.39
N LYS A 193 8.23 3.25 13.18
CA LYS A 193 8.25 4.69 12.89
C LYS A 193 6.79 5.16 12.82
N LYS A 194 6.34 5.92 13.82
CA LYS A 194 5.03 6.58 13.79
C LYS A 194 5.12 7.78 12.85
N SER A 195 4.26 7.84 11.84
CA SER A 195 3.99 9.06 11.08
C SER A 195 2.69 9.64 11.59
N ASN A 196 2.74 10.80 12.24
CA ASN A 196 1.55 11.54 12.64
C ASN A 196 1.08 12.35 11.43
N PHE A 197 -0.16 12.13 10.99
CA PHE A 197 -0.84 13.03 10.06
C PHE A 197 -1.63 14.04 10.88
N ILE A 198 -1.38 15.33 10.67
CA ILE A 198 -2.23 16.41 11.18
C ILE A 198 -3.17 16.75 10.01
N SER A 199 -4.46 16.44 10.14
CA SER A 199 -5.47 17.01 9.24
C SER A 199 -5.89 18.37 9.79
N SER A 200 -5.73 19.42 8.97
CA SER A 200 -6.30 20.75 9.18
C SER A 200 -7.79 20.79 8.88
#